data_AF-A0A6A4X4I2-F1
#
_entry.id   AF-A0A6A4X4I2-F1
#
_cell.length_a   1.000
_cell.length_b   1.000
_cell.length_c   1.000
_cell.angle_alpha   90.00
_cell.angle_beta   90.00
_cell.angle_gamma   90.00
#
_symmetry.space_group_name_H-M   'P 1'
#
loop_
_entity.id
_entity.type
_entity.pdbx_description
1 polymer ?
#
loop_
_entity_poly.entity_id
_entity_poly.type
_entity_poly.pdbx_seq_one_letter_code
_entity_poly.pdbx_strand_id
1 'polypeptide(L)'
;MLPMQDSGRAVCRPAAVCAVVQANAWGVSRQQLCRCPGRQRCPLHWDNEDGHSVTHGSSQYKAPALAPCAEGQPAMTDELVTYLDPGTPMEHHEQLHCRCSAGRRLLQTDSQWQELPDGELIRAEHSCVQMPVCRPGQHCKFITRTPQSSLVQVNCACAGRLSCPSATDSQVLRVPIGSGFLVSVLCR
;
A
#
# COMPACT_ATOMS: atom_id res chain seq x y z
N MET A 1 -13.56 17.14 16.00
CA MET A 1 -13.04 16.55 14.75
C MET A 1 -12.82 17.67 13.76
N LEU A 2 -11.57 18.02 13.49
CA LEU A 2 -11.23 19.04 12.49
C LEU A 2 -11.28 18.41 11.09
N PRO A 3 -11.77 19.12 10.05
CA PRO A 3 -11.75 18.61 8.69
C PRO A 3 -10.29 18.51 8.23
N MET A 4 -9.88 17.33 7.77
CA MET A 4 -8.62 17.20 7.03
C MET A 4 -8.73 18.06 5.77
N GLN A 5 -7.91 19.10 5.67
CA GLN A 5 -7.87 19.99 4.52
C GLN A 5 -7.47 19.20 3.26
N ASP A 6 -8.39 19.15 2.30
CA ASP A 6 -8.36 18.40 1.04
C ASP A 6 -7.62 19.17 -0.08
N SER A 7 -7.01 20.31 0.23
CA SER A 7 -6.64 21.35 -0.75
C SER A 7 -5.28 21.15 -1.44
N GLY A 8 -4.50 20.14 -1.05
CA GLY A 8 -3.12 19.95 -1.55
C GLY A 8 -2.88 18.68 -2.37
N ARG A 9 -3.91 17.86 -2.63
CA ARG A 9 -3.75 16.58 -3.34
C ARG A 9 -4.10 16.72 -4.82
N ALA A 10 -3.35 16.03 -5.67
CA ALA A 10 -3.66 15.88 -7.08
C ALA A 10 -5.02 15.21 -7.30
N VAL A 11 -5.64 15.47 -8.45
CA VAL A 11 -6.89 14.80 -8.85
C VAL A 11 -6.57 13.36 -9.27
N CYS A 12 -7.39 12.41 -8.84
CA CYS A 12 -7.22 11.00 -9.20
C CYS A 12 -7.31 10.78 -10.71
N ARG A 13 -6.40 9.96 -11.24
CA ARG A 13 -6.50 9.41 -12.60
C ARG A 13 -7.72 8.47 -12.70
N PRO A 14 -8.25 8.21 -13.91
CA PRO A 14 -9.30 7.21 -14.10
C PRO A 14 -8.89 5.85 -13.52
N ALA A 15 -9.80 5.21 -12.78
CA ALA A 15 -9.57 3.93 -12.08
C ALA A 15 -8.42 3.91 -11.04
N ALA A 16 -7.89 5.08 -10.64
CA ALA A 16 -6.93 5.15 -9.56
C ALA A 16 -7.56 4.82 -8.20
N VAL A 17 -6.76 4.24 -7.32
CA VAL A 17 -7.07 4.12 -5.89
C VAL A 17 -7.03 5.51 -5.28
N CYS A 18 -8.14 5.95 -4.70
CA CYS A 18 -8.20 7.28 -4.09
C CYS A 18 -7.67 7.30 -2.64
N ALA A 19 -7.73 6.16 -1.96
CA ALA A 19 -7.20 5.99 -0.61
C ALA A 19 -6.91 4.52 -0.26
N VAL A 20 -6.03 4.33 0.70
CA VAL A 20 -5.79 3.06 1.40
C VAL A 20 -6.25 3.20 2.84
N VAL A 21 -7.09 2.27 3.28
CA VAL A 21 -7.50 2.12 4.68
C VAL A 21 -6.93 0.80 5.18
N GLN A 22 -6.15 0.81 6.25
CA GLN A 22 -5.50 -0.39 6.73
C GLN A 22 -5.75 -0.61 8.22
N ALA A 23 -6.31 -1.77 8.57
CA ALA A 23 -6.38 -2.25 9.94
C ALA A 23 -5.03 -2.86 10.35
N ASN A 24 -4.51 -2.49 11.51
CA ASN A 24 -3.28 -3.06 12.04
C ASN A 24 -3.27 -3.02 13.58
N ALA A 25 -2.16 -3.44 14.18
CA ALA A 25 -2.00 -3.54 15.63
C ALA A 25 -2.15 -2.19 16.38
N TRP A 26 -2.10 -1.06 15.67
CA TRP A 26 -2.26 0.29 16.24
C TRP A 26 -3.61 0.93 15.91
N GLY A 27 -4.53 0.17 15.31
CA GLY A 27 -5.86 0.65 14.91
C GLY A 27 -6.01 0.73 13.40
N VAL A 28 -6.81 1.69 12.92
CA VAL A 28 -7.10 1.87 11.49
C VAL A 28 -6.34 3.08 10.97
N SER A 29 -5.36 2.84 10.11
CA SER A 29 -4.65 3.89 9.37
C SER A 29 -5.37 4.23 8.08
N ARG A 30 -5.33 5.51 7.70
CA ARG A 30 -6.01 6.05 6.52
C ARG A 30 -5.01 6.92 5.76
N GLN A 31 -4.81 6.61 4.49
CA GLN A 31 -3.99 7.40 3.61
C GLN A 31 -4.82 7.73 2.37
N GLN A 32 -5.25 8.97 2.25
CA GLN A 32 -5.77 9.47 0.99
C GLN A 32 -4.59 9.68 0.04
N LEU A 33 -4.70 9.21 -1.20
CA LEU A 33 -3.65 9.33 -2.22
C LEU A 33 -3.95 10.54 -3.10
N CYS A 34 -5.18 10.62 -3.60
CA CYS A 34 -5.62 11.68 -4.50
C CYS A 34 -7.06 12.13 -4.17
N ARG A 35 -7.51 13.21 -4.82
CA ARG A 35 -8.89 13.71 -4.72
C ARG A 35 -9.73 13.21 -5.90
N CYS A 36 -10.87 12.60 -5.61
CA CYS A 36 -11.78 12.17 -6.68
C CYS A 36 -12.27 13.38 -7.51
N PRO A 37 -12.43 13.23 -8.84
CA PRO A 37 -12.88 14.32 -9.69
C PRO A 37 -14.33 14.75 -9.36
N GLY A 38 -14.65 16.01 -9.68
CA GLY A 38 -15.99 16.58 -9.48
C GLY A 38 -16.36 16.76 -7.99
N ARG A 39 -17.57 16.34 -7.61
CA ARG A 39 -18.11 16.42 -6.24
C ARG A 39 -18.00 15.10 -5.47
N GLN A 40 -17.41 14.07 -6.08
CA GLN A 40 -17.25 12.77 -5.43
C GLN A 40 -16.23 12.86 -4.30
N ARG A 41 -16.47 12.12 -3.21
CA ARG A 41 -15.55 12.04 -2.07
C ARG A 41 -15.00 10.64 -1.98
N CYS A 42 -13.70 10.52 -1.74
CA CYS A 42 -13.08 9.23 -1.46
C CYS A 42 -13.56 8.73 -0.08
N PRO A 43 -14.14 7.52 0.03
CA PRO A 43 -14.55 6.98 1.33
C PRO A 43 -13.30 6.63 2.15
N LEU A 44 -13.13 7.21 3.34
CA LEU A 44 -11.95 6.99 4.20
C LEU A 44 -12.19 6.06 5.39
N HIS A 45 -13.30 5.33 5.40
CA HIS A 45 -13.67 4.40 6.47
C HIS A 45 -13.57 2.95 5.97
N TRP A 46 -13.38 2.03 6.89
CA TRP A 46 -13.37 0.60 6.57
C TRP A 46 -14.81 0.12 6.37
N ASP A 47 -15.13 -0.33 5.15
CA ASP A 47 -16.44 -0.89 4.81
C ASP A 47 -16.28 -1.84 3.60
N ASN A 48 -16.62 -3.11 3.76
CA ASN A 48 -16.50 -4.11 2.69
C ASN A 48 -17.72 -4.10 1.75
N GLU A 49 -18.79 -3.41 2.13
CA GLU A 49 -20.09 -3.42 1.44
C GLU A 49 -20.38 -2.08 0.76
N ASP A 50 -19.47 -1.10 0.83
CA ASP A 50 -19.65 0.23 0.22
C ASP A 50 -19.65 0.22 -1.32
N GLY A 51 -19.36 -0.92 -1.95
CA GLY A 51 -19.27 -1.09 -3.41
C GLY A 51 -18.08 -0.37 -4.07
N HIS A 52 -17.22 0.27 -3.26
CA HIS A 52 -16.07 1.08 -3.69
C HIS A 52 -14.79 0.66 -2.98
N SER A 53 -14.74 -0.61 -2.56
CA SER A 53 -13.66 -1.17 -1.77
C SER A 53 -13.18 -2.48 -2.34
N VAL A 54 -11.86 -2.60 -2.44
CA VAL A 54 -11.18 -3.85 -2.74
C VAL A 54 -10.31 -4.22 -1.54
N THR A 55 -10.72 -5.26 -0.83
CA THR A 55 -10.06 -5.68 0.41
C THR A 55 -9.02 -6.76 0.13
N HIS A 56 -7.77 -6.47 0.50
CA HIS A 56 -6.64 -7.39 0.43
C HIS A 56 -5.98 -7.52 1.80
N GLY A 57 -6.38 -8.56 2.52
CA GLY A 57 -5.85 -8.84 3.85
C GLY A 57 -6.29 -7.79 4.84
N SER A 58 -5.34 -7.06 5.40
CA SER A 58 -5.61 -6.00 6.34
C SER A 58 -5.69 -4.61 5.69
N SER A 59 -5.49 -4.53 4.37
CA SER A 59 -5.65 -3.32 3.57
C SER A 59 -6.98 -3.34 2.82
N GLN A 60 -7.58 -2.16 2.69
CA GLN A 60 -8.73 -1.89 1.86
C GLN A 60 -8.40 -0.70 0.95
N TYR A 61 -8.38 -0.96 -0.35
CA TYR A 61 -8.14 0.03 -1.39
C TYR A 61 -9.48 0.61 -1.82
N LYS A 62 -9.57 1.93 -1.88
CA LYS A 62 -10.78 2.65 -2.25
C LYS A 62 -10.76 2.96 -3.73
N ALA A 63 -11.50 2.15 -4.49
CA ALA A 63 -11.48 2.11 -5.94
C ALA A 63 -12.84 1.63 -6.48
N PRO A 64 -13.15 1.86 -7.78
CA PRO A 64 -14.35 1.30 -8.41
C PRO A 64 -14.40 -0.23 -8.30
N ALA A 65 -15.59 -0.81 -8.46
CA ALA A 65 -15.75 -2.27 -8.50
C ALA A 65 -14.94 -2.91 -9.64
N LEU A 66 -14.23 -4.01 -9.33
CA LEU A 66 -13.33 -4.70 -10.25
C LEU A 66 -13.74 -6.16 -10.50
N ALA A 67 -13.48 -6.63 -11.71
CA ALA A 67 -13.59 -8.05 -12.06
C ALA A 67 -12.46 -8.87 -11.39
N PRO A 68 -12.66 -10.19 -11.16
CA PRO A 68 -11.58 -11.09 -10.76
C PRO A 68 -10.41 -11.08 -11.74
N CYS A 69 -9.19 -11.22 -11.24
CA CYS A 69 -8.01 -11.29 -12.09
C CYS A 69 -7.98 -12.57 -12.94
N ALA A 70 -7.60 -12.43 -14.21
CA ALA A 70 -7.18 -13.55 -15.03
C ALA A 70 -5.83 -14.12 -14.55
N GLU A 71 -5.52 -15.35 -14.93
CA GLU A 71 -4.23 -15.96 -14.60
C GLU A 71 -3.08 -15.20 -15.27
N GLY A 72 -2.04 -14.89 -14.51
CA GLY A 72 -0.86 -14.15 -14.99
C GLY A 72 -1.05 -12.65 -15.20
N GLN A 73 -2.27 -12.11 -15.06
CA GLN A 73 -2.52 -10.68 -15.19
C GLN A 73 -2.02 -9.91 -13.95
N PRO A 74 -1.32 -8.77 -14.11
CA PRO A 74 -1.06 -7.84 -13.02
C PRO A 74 -2.37 -7.33 -12.41
N ALA A 75 -2.45 -7.40 -11.09
CA ALA A 75 -3.63 -6.96 -10.34
C ALA A 75 -3.57 -5.49 -9.94
N MET A 76 -2.37 -4.96 -9.79
CA MET A 76 -2.14 -3.57 -9.42
C MET A 76 -0.85 -3.06 -10.05
N THR A 77 -0.84 -1.79 -10.43
CA THR A 77 0.37 -1.04 -10.75
C THR A 77 0.53 0.09 -9.74
N ASP A 78 1.74 0.25 -9.25
CA ASP A 78 2.17 1.36 -8.41
C ASP A 78 3.17 2.20 -9.21
N GLU A 79 3.00 3.52 -9.21
CA GLU A 79 3.92 4.49 -9.80
C GLU A 79 4.33 5.52 -8.76
N LEU A 80 5.63 5.59 -8.48
CA LEU A 80 6.23 6.64 -7.68
C LEU A 80 7.05 7.55 -8.59
N VAL A 81 6.65 8.81 -8.68
CA VAL A 81 7.38 9.85 -9.41
C VAL A 81 8.11 10.72 -8.40
N THR A 82 9.43 10.81 -8.56
CA THR A 82 10.28 11.75 -7.84
C THR A 82 10.74 12.83 -8.80
N TYR A 83 10.93 14.04 -8.31
CA TYR A 83 11.37 15.18 -9.12
C TYR A 83 12.74 15.65 -8.67
N LEU A 84 13.54 16.14 -9.62
CA LEU A 84 14.87 16.70 -9.33
C LEU A 84 14.77 17.99 -8.50
N ASP A 85 13.67 18.75 -8.67
CA ASP A 85 13.39 19.91 -7.83
C ASP A 85 12.92 19.45 -6.43
N PRO A 86 13.70 19.72 -5.35
CA PRO A 86 13.33 19.32 -4.00
C PRO A 86 12.09 20.05 -3.47
N GLY A 87 11.67 21.14 -4.11
CA GLY A 87 10.42 21.85 -3.79
C GLY A 87 9.17 21.15 -4.34
N THR A 88 9.33 20.25 -5.31
CA THR A 88 8.22 19.54 -5.94
C THR A 88 7.93 18.24 -5.16
N PRO A 89 6.70 18.06 -4.65
CA PRO A 89 6.37 16.87 -3.87
C PRO A 89 6.40 15.62 -4.75
N MET A 90 6.85 14.50 -4.17
CA MET A 90 6.74 13.19 -4.82
C MET A 90 5.27 12.86 -5.11
N GLU A 91 5.01 12.29 -6.28
CA GLU A 91 3.68 11.79 -6.64
C GLU A 91 3.64 10.28 -6.52
N HIS A 92 2.55 9.77 -5.95
CA HIS A 92 2.31 8.34 -5.78
C HIS A 92 0.95 7.99 -6.37
N HIS A 93 0.96 7.14 -7.40
CA HIS A 93 -0.24 6.72 -8.12
C HIS A 93 -0.40 5.21 -8.01
N GLU A 94 -1.50 4.79 -7.37
CA GLU A 94 -1.88 3.39 -7.28
C GLU A 94 -3.07 3.12 -8.20
N GLN A 95 -2.99 2.07 -9.03
CA GLN A 95 -4.07 1.64 -9.90
C GLN A 95 -4.33 0.15 -9.74
N LEU A 96 -5.58 -0.20 -9.39
CA LEU A 96 -6.03 -1.58 -9.38
C LEU A 96 -6.67 -1.93 -10.72
N HIS A 97 -6.26 -3.07 -11.29
CA HIS A 97 -6.75 -3.56 -12.57
C HIS A 97 -7.82 -4.66 -12.38
N CYS A 98 -7.68 -5.46 -11.34
CA CYS A 98 -8.58 -6.57 -11.03
C CYS A 98 -8.50 -6.96 -9.54
N ARG A 99 -9.45 -7.76 -9.06
CA ARG A 99 -9.46 -8.27 -7.68
C ARG A 99 -8.87 -9.69 -7.60
N CYS A 100 -8.01 -9.91 -6.60
CA CYS A 100 -7.56 -11.26 -6.28
C CYS A 100 -8.69 -12.16 -5.75
N SER A 101 -8.63 -13.44 -6.07
CA SER A 101 -9.48 -14.46 -5.45
C SER A 101 -9.17 -14.61 -3.95
N ALA A 102 -10.10 -15.22 -3.22
CA ALA A 102 -9.91 -15.53 -1.80
C ALA A 102 -8.59 -16.29 -1.55
N GLY A 103 -7.90 -15.95 -0.47
CA GLY A 103 -6.62 -16.57 -0.08
C GLY A 103 -5.38 -16.04 -0.80
N ARG A 104 -5.52 -15.32 -1.92
CA ARG A 104 -4.40 -14.69 -2.64
C ARG A 104 -4.15 -13.26 -2.12
N ARG A 105 -2.93 -12.78 -2.33
CA ARG A 105 -2.43 -11.47 -1.89
C ARG A 105 -1.75 -10.77 -3.06
N LEU A 106 -1.78 -9.43 -3.01
CA LEU A 106 -0.97 -8.61 -3.89
C LEU A 106 0.49 -8.73 -3.42
N LEU A 107 1.36 -9.19 -4.31
CA LEU A 107 2.80 -9.18 -4.10
C LEU A 107 3.45 -8.52 -5.31
N GLN A 108 4.43 -7.65 -5.06
CA GLN A 108 5.24 -7.06 -6.10
C GLN A 108 5.98 -8.17 -6.86
N THR A 109 5.76 -8.25 -8.17
CA THR A 109 6.36 -9.26 -9.06
C THR A 109 7.36 -8.66 -10.02
N ASP A 110 7.23 -7.38 -10.35
CA ASP A 110 8.18 -6.65 -11.19
C ASP A 110 8.36 -5.22 -10.66
N SER A 111 9.51 -4.62 -10.97
CA SER A 111 9.79 -3.22 -10.73
C SER A 111 10.71 -2.68 -11.80
N GLN A 112 10.29 -1.58 -12.40
CA GLN A 112 11.01 -0.89 -13.46
C GLN A 112 11.32 0.52 -12.97
N TRP A 113 12.53 0.96 -13.26
CA TRP A 113 12.98 2.31 -13.00
C TRP A 113 13.23 3.00 -14.34
N GLN A 114 12.83 4.25 -14.44
CA GLN A 114 12.95 5.06 -15.63
C GLN A 114 13.40 6.48 -15.25
N GLU A 115 14.46 6.97 -15.88
CA GLU A 115 14.83 8.39 -15.82
C GLU A 115 13.82 9.21 -16.62
N LEU A 116 13.34 10.28 -16.00
CA LEU A 116 12.56 11.33 -16.65
C LEU A 116 13.45 12.58 -16.84
N PRO A 117 13.14 13.47 -17.78
CA PRO A 117 13.90 14.71 -17.96
C PRO A 117 14.00 15.58 -16.69
N ASP A 118 13.01 15.48 -15.81
CA ASP A 118 12.83 16.28 -14.59
C ASP A 118 12.75 15.44 -13.31
N GLY A 119 13.11 14.14 -13.37
CA GLY A 119 12.90 13.26 -12.23
C GLY A 119 13.17 11.78 -12.51
N GLU A 120 12.55 10.93 -11.70
CA GLU A 120 12.59 9.47 -11.86
C GLU A 120 11.19 8.89 -11.68
N LEU A 121 10.89 7.84 -12.44
CA LEU A 121 9.68 7.03 -12.30
C LEU A 121 10.07 5.63 -11.85
N ILE A 122 9.52 5.20 -10.72
CA ILE A 122 9.53 3.80 -10.30
C ILE A 122 8.13 3.25 -10.56
N ARG A 123 8.03 2.26 -11.44
CA ARG A 123 6.79 1.52 -11.70
C ARG A 123 6.92 0.10 -11.16
N ALA A 124 6.05 -0.29 -10.24
CA ALA A 124 5.99 -1.62 -9.68
C ALA A 124 4.70 -2.34 -10.07
N GLU A 125 4.80 -3.56 -10.56
CA GLU A 125 3.66 -4.42 -10.86
C GLU A 125 3.44 -5.42 -9.74
N HIS A 126 2.18 -5.62 -9.37
CA HIS A 126 1.78 -6.57 -8.34
C HIS A 126 0.81 -7.59 -8.92
N SER A 127 1.08 -8.86 -8.63
CA SER A 127 0.25 -9.97 -9.06
C SER A 127 -0.46 -10.62 -7.87
N CYS A 128 -1.60 -11.26 -8.14
CA CYS A 128 -2.28 -12.07 -7.15
C CYS A 128 -1.54 -13.39 -6.96
N VAL A 129 -0.82 -13.55 -5.86
CA VAL A 129 -0.07 -14.77 -5.55
C VAL A 129 -0.56 -15.41 -4.25
N GLN A 130 -0.30 -16.70 -4.10
CA GLN A 130 -0.44 -17.33 -2.79
C GLN A 130 0.62 -16.74 -1.85
N MET A 131 0.24 -16.45 -0.60
CA MET A 131 1.19 -15.95 0.41
C MET A 131 2.38 -16.90 0.52
N PRO A 132 3.61 -16.46 0.20
CA PRO A 132 4.78 -17.33 0.32
C PRO A 132 5.09 -17.62 1.79
N VAL A 133 5.79 -18.72 2.03
CA VAL A 133 6.26 -19.11 3.36
C VAL A 133 7.67 -18.58 3.58
N CYS A 134 7.90 -17.85 4.67
CA CYS A 134 9.21 -17.30 5.01
C CYS A 134 10.18 -18.37 5.50
N ARG A 135 11.47 -18.18 5.22
CA ARG A 135 12.57 -18.90 5.88
C ARG A 135 12.79 -18.36 7.31
N PRO A 136 13.38 -19.16 8.23
CA PRO A 136 13.78 -18.65 9.54
C PRO A 136 14.69 -17.42 9.39
N GLY A 137 14.40 -16.36 10.16
CA GLY A 137 15.15 -15.09 10.08
C GLY A 137 14.87 -14.22 8.85
N GLN A 138 13.96 -14.60 7.96
CA GLN A 138 13.56 -13.77 6.82
C GLN A 138 12.61 -12.65 7.26
N HIS A 139 12.68 -11.50 6.57
CA HIS A 139 11.76 -10.37 6.74
C HIS A 139 10.32 -10.75 6.36
N CYS A 140 9.46 -10.91 7.36
CA CYS A 140 8.07 -11.30 7.19
C CYS A 140 7.14 -10.12 6.89
N LYS A 141 7.47 -8.93 7.36
CA LYS A 141 6.75 -7.69 7.06
C LYS A 141 7.61 -6.44 7.25
N PHE A 142 7.21 -5.38 6.57
CA PHE A 142 7.68 -4.03 6.78
C PHE A 142 6.57 -3.18 7.39
N ILE A 143 6.94 -2.22 8.24
CA ILE A 143 6.00 -1.28 8.85
C ILE A 143 6.52 0.13 8.67
N THR A 144 5.78 0.94 7.93
CA THR A 144 6.03 2.38 7.78
C THR A 144 5.21 3.12 8.82
N ARG A 145 5.86 3.90 9.69
CA ARG A 145 5.18 4.72 10.70
C ARG A 145 5.48 6.18 10.49
N THR A 146 4.43 6.99 10.44
CA THR A 146 4.47 8.45 10.52
C THR A 146 3.75 8.91 11.78
N PRO A 147 3.83 10.20 12.18
CA PRO A 147 3.07 10.70 13.33
C PRO A 147 1.55 10.51 13.18
N GLN A 148 1.04 10.40 11.95
CA GLN A 148 -0.38 10.32 11.64
C GLN A 148 -0.87 8.92 11.23
N SER A 149 0.03 8.00 10.88
CA SER A 149 -0.37 6.70 10.32
C SER A 149 0.65 5.60 10.56
N SER A 150 0.22 4.35 10.42
CA SER A 150 1.10 3.18 10.41
C SER A 150 0.62 2.22 9.33
N LEU A 151 1.48 1.87 8.38
CA LEU A 151 1.18 0.99 7.27
C LEU A 151 2.04 -0.26 7.38
N VAL A 152 1.45 -1.42 7.13
CA VAL A 152 2.05 -2.74 7.28
C VAL A 152 2.02 -3.43 5.93
N GLN A 153 3.18 -3.77 5.39
CA GLN A 153 3.32 -4.58 4.19
C GLN A 153 3.81 -5.96 4.60
N VAL A 154 2.96 -6.98 4.43
CA VAL A 154 3.29 -8.37 4.74
C VAL A 154 3.92 -9.02 3.50
N ASN A 155 5.10 -9.60 3.66
CA ASN A 155 5.83 -10.22 2.56
C ASN A 155 5.57 -11.73 2.47
N CYS A 156 5.50 -12.40 3.63
CA CYS A 156 5.37 -13.86 3.71
C CYS A 156 4.81 -14.29 5.09
N ALA A 157 4.33 -15.53 5.17
CA ALA A 157 3.89 -16.17 6.42
C ALA A 157 5.02 -16.99 7.05
N CYS A 158 5.24 -16.87 8.36
CA CYS A 158 6.26 -17.65 9.06
C CYS A 158 5.87 -19.14 9.17
N ALA A 159 6.84 -20.03 8.98
CA ALA A 159 6.62 -21.49 9.00
C ALA A 159 6.66 -22.09 10.41
N GLY A 160 5.95 -23.21 10.61
CA GLY A 160 6.10 -24.07 11.78
C GLY A 160 5.72 -23.39 13.09
N ARG A 161 6.67 -23.28 14.03
CA ARG A 161 6.50 -22.62 15.33
C ARG A 161 6.94 -21.15 15.33
N LEU A 162 7.41 -20.64 14.18
CA LEU A 162 7.84 -19.25 14.05
C LEU A 162 6.63 -18.33 13.93
N SER A 163 6.78 -17.10 14.39
CA SER A 163 5.80 -16.03 14.37
C SER A 163 6.37 -14.78 13.69
N CYS A 164 5.48 -13.92 13.17
CA CYS A 164 5.84 -12.61 12.63
C CYS A 164 5.43 -11.51 13.62
N PRO A 165 6.31 -11.06 14.53
CA PRO A 165 5.94 -10.20 15.65
C PRO A 165 5.24 -8.91 15.20
N SER A 166 4.23 -8.43 15.92
CA SER A 166 3.89 -7.00 15.87
C SER A 166 5.12 -6.23 16.36
N ALA A 167 5.45 -5.08 15.78
CA ALA A 167 6.75 -4.42 16.01
C ALA A 167 7.07 -3.98 17.46
N THR A 168 6.21 -4.31 18.43
CA THR A 168 6.41 -4.11 19.87
C THR A 168 7.49 -5.01 20.47
N ASP A 169 7.83 -6.15 19.86
CA ASP A 169 8.48 -7.25 20.59
C ASP A 169 9.98 -7.49 20.30
N SER A 170 10.77 -6.44 20.06
CA SER A 170 12.28 -6.46 20.03
C SER A 170 12.96 -6.83 18.69
N GLN A 171 14.16 -6.26 18.48
CA GLN A 171 15.09 -6.41 17.34
C GLN A 171 14.54 -6.02 15.97
N VAL A 172 14.21 -4.75 15.83
CA VAL A 172 13.78 -4.16 14.56
C VAL A 172 14.88 -3.23 14.03
N LEU A 173 15.32 -3.45 12.79
CA LEU A 173 16.03 -2.41 12.06
C LEU A 173 15.05 -1.25 11.81
N ARG A 174 15.38 -0.07 12.35
CA ARG A 174 14.62 1.17 12.12
C ARG A 174 15.42 2.06 11.19
N VAL A 175 14.83 2.38 10.05
CA VAL A 175 15.42 3.30 9.07
C VAL A 175 14.57 4.57 9.04
N PRO A 176 15.13 5.77 9.33
CA PRO A 176 14.37 7.00 9.21
C PRO A 176 13.98 7.26 7.76
N ILE A 177 12.74 7.71 7.52
CA ILE A 177 12.21 8.04 6.20
C ILE A 177 11.33 9.29 6.28
N GLY A 178 11.82 10.42 5.77
CA GLY A 178 11.13 11.71 5.87
C GLY A 178 10.79 12.06 7.33
N SER A 179 9.50 12.25 7.63
CA SER A 179 8.98 12.52 8.98
C SER A 179 8.68 11.27 9.82
N GLY A 180 9.00 10.08 9.30
CA GLY A 180 8.66 8.80 9.89
C GLY A 180 9.84 7.82 9.93
N PHE A 181 9.50 6.54 10.08
CA PHE A 181 10.48 5.46 10.08
C PHE A 181 9.91 4.17 9.49
N LEU A 182 10.79 3.42 8.82
CA LEU A 182 10.55 2.07 8.33
C LEU A 182 11.08 1.07 9.36
N VAL A 183 10.26 0.08 9.66
CA VAL A 183 10.52 -1.01 10.61
C VAL A 183 10.53 -2.31 9.82
N SER A 184 11.64 -3.03 9.87
CA SER A 184 11.72 -4.36 9.25
C SER A 184 11.61 -5.46 10.31
N VAL A 185 10.71 -6.43 10.10
CA VAL A 185 10.40 -7.49 11.08
C VAL A 185 10.70 -8.87 10.53
N LEU A 186 11.38 -9.71 11.33
CA LEU A 186 11.82 -11.05 10.97
C LEU A 186 10.90 -12.15 11.53
N CYS A 187 10.85 -13.31 10.86
CA CYS A 187 10.29 -14.54 11.42
C CYS A 187 11.19 -15.13 12.50
N ARG A 188 10.60 -15.49 13.64
CA ARG A 188 11.29 -16.11 14.78
C ARG A 188 10.38 -17.02 15.60
#